data_AF-B1A1Q0-F1
#
_entry.id   AF-B1A1Q0-F1
#
_cell.length_a   1.000
_cell.length_b   1.000
_cell.length_c   1.000
_cell.angle_alpha   90.00
_cell.angle_beta   90.00
_cell.angle_gamma   90.00
#
_symmetry.space_group_name_H-M   'P 1'
#
loop_
_entity.id
_entity.type
_entity.pdbx_description
1 polymer ?
#
loop_
_entity_poly.entity_id
_entity_poly.type
_entity_poly.pdbx_seq_one_letter_code
_entity_poly.pdbx_strand_id
1 'polypeptide(L)'
;YLLTRVEGKIGSPEKPLSDLGLISYRSYWKDVLLDYLCNRSGNTIAIKDVSQETAIYSYDIVSTLQALGMMKYWKGKHIVLKEQDVLDEYEERVKRRGTFPKIDDSCLRWQPFIDIQPSSSP
;
A
#
# COMPACT_ATOMS: atom_id res chain seq x y z
N TYR A 1 1.38 3.77 -8.33
CA TYR A 1 0.90 2.48 -7.82
C TYR A 1 -0.05 1.76 -8.78
N LEU A 2 -1.10 2.37 -9.34
CA LEU A 2 -1.98 1.67 -10.30
C LEU A 2 -1.21 1.03 -11.47
N LEU A 3 -0.33 1.78 -12.15
CA LEU A 3 0.52 1.22 -13.21
C LEU A 3 1.38 0.04 -12.71
N THR A 4 2.00 0.21 -11.55
CA THR A 4 2.84 -0.81 -10.91
C THR A 4 2.05 -2.09 -10.61
N ARG A 5 0.77 -1.96 -10.18
CA ARG A 5 -0.15 -3.09 -9.99
C ARG A 5 -0.47 -3.78 -11.32
N VAL A 6 -0.72 -3.02 -12.38
CA VAL A 6 -0.96 -3.55 -13.74
C VAL A 6 0.27 -4.29 -14.28
N GLU A 7 1.47 -3.84 -13.94
CA GLU A 7 2.73 -4.53 -14.27
C GLU A 7 2.99 -5.78 -13.40
N GLY A 8 2.22 -6.03 -12.35
CA GLY A 8 2.50 -7.08 -11.37
C GLY A 8 3.80 -6.85 -10.59
N LYS A 9 4.25 -5.59 -10.49
CA LYS A 9 5.48 -5.19 -9.81
C LYS A 9 5.18 -4.61 -8.43
N ILE A 10 6.23 -4.44 -7.65
CA ILE A 10 6.20 -3.70 -6.39
C ILE A 10 7.11 -2.49 -6.54
N GLY A 11 6.65 -1.32 -6.07
CA GLY A 11 7.36 -0.05 -6.19
C GLY A 11 7.48 0.71 -4.88
N SER A 12 8.50 1.56 -4.82
CA SER A 12 8.73 2.58 -3.80
C SER A 12 9.13 3.86 -4.55
N PRO A 13 8.79 5.06 -4.05
CA PRO A 13 9.27 6.29 -4.67
C PRO A 13 10.80 6.36 -4.68
N GLU A 14 11.33 7.06 -5.70
CA GLU A 14 12.76 7.35 -5.78
C GLU A 14 13.20 8.25 -4.61
N LYS A 15 14.41 8.02 -4.12
CA LYS A 15 14.98 8.69 -2.94
C LYS A 15 16.13 9.62 -3.35
N PRO A 16 16.34 10.75 -2.66
CA PRO A 16 15.58 11.23 -1.50
C PRO A 16 14.24 11.86 -1.89
N LEU A 17 13.24 11.70 -1.02
CA LEU A 17 11.97 12.42 -1.12
C LEU A 17 12.14 13.85 -0.59
N SER A 18 11.40 14.80 -1.16
CA SER A 18 11.20 16.12 -0.54
C SER A 18 10.33 15.99 0.73
N ASP A 19 10.40 16.97 1.62
CA ASP A 19 9.58 16.98 2.86
C ASP A 19 8.09 16.84 2.56
N LEU A 20 7.59 17.60 1.57
CA LEU A 20 6.21 17.49 1.11
C LEU A 20 5.93 16.11 0.50
N GLY A 21 6.85 15.60 -0.33
CA GLY A 21 6.72 14.27 -0.92
C GLY A 21 6.60 13.18 0.15
N LEU A 22 7.42 13.23 1.20
CA LEU A 22 7.39 12.29 2.31
C LEU A 22 6.04 12.33 3.05
N ILE A 23 5.50 13.52 3.32
CA ILE A 23 4.18 13.69 3.94
C ILE A 23 3.08 13.10 3.04
N SER A 24 3.11 13.41 1.74
CA SER A 24 2.13 12.92 0.77
C SER A 24 2.15 11.39 0.64
N TYR A 25 3.33 10.78 0.52
CA TYR A 25 3.46 9.32 0.43
C TYR A 25 3.01 8.62 1.71
N ARG A 26 3.39 9.14 2.89
CA ARG A 26 2.93 8.59 4.17
C ARG A 26 1.42 8.68 4.33
N SER A 27 0.82 9.80 3.94
CA SER A 27 -0.64 9.98 3.94
C SER A 27 -1.33 8.97 3.02
N TYR A 28 -0.81 8.81 1.80
CA TYR A 28 -1.32 7.83 0.83
C TYR A 28 -1.19 6.38 1.35
N TRP A 29 -0.02 5.98 1.85
CA TRP A 29 0.18 4.62 2.38
C TRP A 29 -0.70 4.36 3.59
N LYS A 30 -0.85 5.33 4.49
CA LYS A 30 -1.80 5.24 5.61
C LYS A 30 -3.22 5.00 5.11
N ASP A 31 -3.68 5.78 4.13
CA ASP A 31 -5.04 5.66 3.60
C ASP A 31 -5.29 4.29 2.94
N VAL A 32 -4.33 3.79 2.15
CA VAL A 32 -4.41 2.47 1.49
C VAL A 32 -4.36 1.31 2.49
N LEU A 33 -3.46 1.38 3.47
CA LEU A 33 -3.31 0.31 4.47
C LEU A 33 -4.51 0.22 5.39
N LEU A 34 -5.06 1.35 5.85
CA LEU A 34 -6.23 1.32 6.72
C LEU A 34 -7.48 0.83 5.96
N ASP A 35 -7.68 1.25 4.71
CA ASP A 35 -8.73 0.69 3.84
C ASP A 35 -8.60 -0.83 3.69
N TYR A 36 -7.37 -1.29 3.43
CA TYR A 36 -7.06 -2.72 3.33
C TYR A 36 -7.39 -3.48 4.62
N LEU A 37 -7.05 -2.92 5.78
CA LEU A 37 -7.30 -3.53 7.09
C LEU A 37 -8.79 -3.53 7.47
N CYS A 38 -9.55 -2.52 7.08
CA CYS A 38 -11.01 -2.46 7.26
C CYS A 38 -11.71 -3.55 6.43
N ASN A 39 -11.33 -3.69 5.16
CA ASN A 39 -11.99 -4.59 4.22
C ASN A 39 -11.59 -6.07 4.38
N ARG A 40 -10.43 -6.37 4.98
CA ARG A 40 -9.98 -7.76 5.18
C ARG A 40 -10.56 -8.37 6.46
N SER A 41 -11.25 -9.49 6.31
CA SER A 41 -11.69 -10.34 7.41
C SER A 41 -10.60 -11.35 7.76
N GLY A 42 -10.02 -11.27 8.95
CA GLY A 42 -9.02 -12.24 9.42
C GLY A 42 -8.09 -11.69 10.50
N ASN A 43 -7.59 -12.58 11.36
CA ASN A 43 -6.71 -12.23 12.48
C ASN A 43 -5.22 -12.22 12.11
N THR A 44 -4.87 -12.59 10.88
CA THR A 44 -3.48 -12.72 10.44
C THR A 44 -3.29 -12.05 9.09
N ILE A 45 -2.28 -11.20 9.00
CA ILE A 45 -1.92 -10.49 7.77
C ILE A 45 -0.45 -10.74 7.50
N ALA A 46 -0.14 -11.21 6.30
CA ALA A 46 1.22 -11.29 5.82
C ALA A 46 1.57 -10.00 5.06
N ILE A 47 2.67 -9.35 5.44
CA ILE A 47 3.16 -8.13 4.75
C ILE A 47 3.38 -8.37 3.26
N LYS A 48 3.77 -9.60 2.89
CA LYS A 48 3.95 -10.01 1.49
C LYS A 48 2.64 -9.89 0.70
N ASP A 49 1.51 -10.34 1.25
CA ASP A 49 0.20 -10.25 0.59
C ASP A 49 -0.19 -8.79 0.36
N VAL A 50 -0.07 -7.96 1.40
CA VAL A 50 -0.35 -6.52 1.32
C VAL A 50 0.52 -5.87 0.23
N SER A 51 1.80 -6.23 0.18
CA SER A 51 2.75 -5.69 -0.81
C SER A 51 2.36 -6.06 -2.23
N GLN A 52 1.90 -7.29 -2.48
CA GLN A 52 1.45 -7.74 -3.80
C GLN A 52 0.14 -7.07 -4.22
N GLU A 53 -0.84 -6.96 -3.32
CA GLU A 53 -2.15 -6.39 -3.64
C GLU A 53 -2.11 -4.86 -3.81
N THR A 54 -1.28 -4.17 -3.04
CA THR A 54 -1.17 -2.71 -3.07
C THR A 54 -0.07 -2.19 -3.99
N ALA A 55 0.83 -3.07 -4.46
CA ALA A 55 2.10 -2.76 -5.12
C ALA A 55 3.04 -1.84 -4.30
N ILE A 56 2.80 -1.67 -3.00
CA ILE A 56 3.64 -0.89 -2.10
C ILE A 56 4.79 -1.76 -1.61
N TYR A 57 6.00 -1.21 -1.63
CA TYR A 57 7.17 -1.91 -1.12
C TYR A 57 7.02 -2.27 0.36
N SER A 58 7.44 -3.50 0.71
CA SER A 58 7.23 -4.04 2.06
C SER A 58 7.85 -3.17 3.16
N TYR A 59 8.97 -2.51 2.87
CA TYR A 59 9.58 -1.55 3.81
C TYR A 59 8.66 -0.37 4.11
N ASP A 60 8.02 0.20 3.09
CA ASP A 60 7.12 1.34 3.25
C ASP A 60 5.86 0.94 4.04
N ILE A 61 5.36 -0.27 3.81
CA ILE A 61 4.27 -0.87 4.59
C ILE A 61 4.67 -1.00 6.07
N VAL A 62 5.81 -1.62 6.35
CA VAL A 62 6.30 -1.82 7.72
C VAL A 62 6.50 -0.47 8.42
N SER A 63 7.14 0.49 7.75
CA SER A 63 7.37 1.81 8.32
C SER A 63 6.07 2.55 8.63
N THR A 64 5.03 2.37 7.80
CA THR A 64 3.72 2.99 8.01
C THR A 64 2.98 2.31 9.16
N LEU A 65 2.97 0.98 9.22
CA LEU A 65 2.35 0.24 10.33
C LEU A 65 3.04 0.52 11.67
N GLN A 66 4.37 0.70 11.67
CA GLN A 66 5.11 1.15 12.85
C GLN A 66 4.70 2.56 13.29
N ALA A 67 4.57 3.49 12.34
CA ALA A 67 4.13 4.86 12.63
C ALA A 67 2.68 4.91 13.17
N LEU A 68 1.85 3.93 12.82
CA LEU A 68 0.48 3.76 13.33
C LEU A 68 0.40 3.04 14.69
N GLY A 69 1.52 2.55 15.24
CA GLY A 69 1.51 1.73 16.47
C GLY A 69 1.00 0.30 16.26
N MET A 70 0.66 -0.07 15.03
CA MET A 70 0.04 -1.35 14.67
C MET A 70 1.05 -2.48 14.38
N MET A 71 2.34 -2.25 14.56
CA MET A 71 3.38 -3.26 14.30
C MET A 71 4.07 -3.66 15.62
N LYS A 72 3.98 -4.94 16.00
CA LYS A 72 4.73 -5.50 17.12
C LYS A 72 5.70 -6.58 16.66
N TYR A 73 6.78 -6.74 17.40
CA TYR A 73 7.71 -7.84 17.23
C TYR A 73 7.52 -8.85 18.35
N TRP A 74 7.27 -10.10 18.00
CA TRP A 74 7.00 -11.17 18.96
C TRP A 74 7.62 -12.49 18.49
N LYS A 75 8.49 -13.08 19.32
CA LYS A 75 9.14 -14.37 19.06
C LYS A 75 9.76 -14.50 17.65
N GLY A 76 10.47 -13.47 17.19
CA GLY A 76 11.09 -13.50 15.86
C GLY A 76 10.16 -13.13 14.70
N LYS A 77 8.89 -12.78 14.97
CA LYS A 77 7.89 -12.47 13.95
C LYS A 77 7.33 -11.07 14.13
N HIS A 78 7.11 -10.39 13.00
CA HIS A 78 6.35 -9.16 12.94
C HIS A 78 4.84 -9.50 12.96
N ILE A 79 4.12 -9.00 13.96
CA ILE A 79 2.67 -9.16 14.13
C ILE A 79 2.00 -7.81 13.92
N VAL A 80 1.07 -7.77 12.96
CA VAL A 80 0.20 -6.61 12.75
C VAL A 80 -0.97 -6.70 13.73
N LEU A 81 -1.12 -5.68 14.57
CA LEU A 81 -2.26 -5.55 15.47
C LEU A 81 -3.32 -4.68 14.81
N LYS A 82 -4.53 -5.24 14.71
CA LYS A 82 -5.70 -4.51 14.28
C LYS A 82 -6.21 -3.68 15.46
N GLU A 83 -5.74 -2.44 15.56
CA GLU A 83 -6.17 -1.51 16.60
C GLU A 83 -7.52 -0.90 16.20
N GLN A 84 -8.59 -1.37 16.87
CA GLN A 84 -9.96 -1.06 16.46
C GLN A 84 -10.25 0.45 16.51
N ASP A 85 -9.75 1.15 17.53
CA ASP A 85 -9.93 2.59 17.67
C ASP A 85 -9.38 3.38 16.46
N VAL A 86 -8.23 2.96 15.91
CA VAL A 86 -7.63 3.61 14.74
C VAL A 86 -8.44 3.34 13.47
N LEU A 87 -9.05 2.16 13.36
CA LEU A 87 -9.92 1.82 12.23
C LEU A 87 -11.25 2.53 12.30
N ASP A 88 -11.85 2.62 13.49
CA ASP A 88 -13.09 3.35 13.71
C ASP A 88 -12.88 4.85 13.41
N GLU A 89 -11.76 5.41 13.87
CA GLU A 89 -11.37 6.79 13.54
C GLU A 89 -11.17 6.97 12.01
N TYR A 90 -10.56 5.99 11.35
CA TYR A 90 -10.40 5.98 9.90
C TYR A 90 -11.74 6.01 9.18
N GLU A 91 -12.66 5.12 9.55
CA GLU A 91 -14.00 5.05 8.94
C GLU A 91 -14.78 6.36 9.12
N GLU A 92 -14.77 6.92 10.33
CA GLU A 92 -15.40 8.21 10.61
C GLU A 92 -14.75 9.37 9.83
N ARG A 93 -13.43 9.33 9.64
CA ARG A 93 -12.74 10.30 8.78
C ARG A 93 -13.16 10.14 7.32
N VAL A 94 -13.27 8.92 6.80
CA VAL A 94 -13.72 8.67 5.42
C VAL A 94 -15.15 9.16 5.21
N LYS A 95 -16.07 8.88 6.16
CA LYS A 95 -17.45 9.39 6.13
C LYS A 95 -17.51 10.91 6.10
N ARG A 96 -16.70 11.60 6.93
CA ARG A 96 -16.64 13.08 6.98
C ARG A 96 -16.02 13.72 5.75
N ARG A 97 -15.03 13.07 5.12
CA ARG A 97 -14.33 13.61 3.93
C ARG A 97 -15.24 13.68 2.70
N GLY A 98 -16.35 12.94 2.71
CA GLY A 98 -17.26 12.85 1.57
C GLY A 98 -16.57 12.26 0.35
N THR A 99 -16.94 12.76 -0.84
CA THR A 99 -16.40 12.27 -2.12
C THR A 99 -15.00 12.82 -2.36
N PHE A 100 -13.97 12.10 -1.90
CA PHE A 100 -12.59 12.35 -2.32
C PHE A 100 -12.36 11.75 -3.72
N PRO A 101 -11.67 12.45 -4.64
CA PRO A 101 -11.36 11.89 -5.96
C PRO A 101 -10.57 10.58 -5.84
N LYS A 102 -11.16 9.48 -6.32
CA LYS A 102 -10.50 8.18 -6.43
C LYS A 102 -10.17 7.93 -7.90
N ILE A 103 -9.05 7.24 -8.12
CA ILE A 103 -8.71 6.76 -9.46
C ILE A 103 -9.64 5.59 -9.77
N ASP A 104 -10.32 5.64 -10.91
CA ASP A 104 -11.10 4.52 -11.43
C ASP A 104 -10.20 3.63 -12.28
N ASP A 105 -9.93 2.43 -11.78
CA ASP A 105 -9.09 1.43 -12.43
C ASP A 105 -9.64 1.03 -13.83
N SER A 106 -10.97 1.11 -14.04
CA SER A 106 -11.61 0.76 -15.33
C SER A 106 -11.37 1.81 -16.43
N CYS A 107 -11.01 3.04 -16.04
CA CYS A 107 -10.72 4.14 -16.96
C CYS A 107 -9.26 4.15 -17.44
N LEU A 108 -8.41 3.24 -16.94
CA LEU A 108 -7.00 3.19 -17.34
C LEU A 108 -6.84 2.62 -18.75
N ARG A 109 -6.43 3.48 -19.69
CA ARG A 109 -6.02 3.09 -21.04
C ARG A 109 -4.50 3.14 -21.16
N TRP A 110 -3.84 2.09 -20.69
CA TRP A 110 -2.39 1.96 -20.72
C TRP A 110 -1.99 0.49 -20.75
N GLN A 111 -0.87 0.19 -21.42
CA GLN A 111 -0.25 -1.13 -21.43
C GLN A 111 1.25 -1.00 -21.12
N PRO A 112 1.82 -1.97 -20.38
CA PRO A 112 3.23 -1.93 -20.05
C PRO A 112 4.11 -2.06 -21.29
N PHE A 113 5.23 -1.35 -21.29
CA PHE A 113 6.23 -1.51 -22.32
C PHE A 113 6.89 -2.88 -22.18
N ILE A 114 6.77 -3.69 -23.23
CA ILE A 114 7.43 -4.99 -23.34
C ILE A 114 8.66 -4.77 -24.20
N ASP A 115 9.84 -4.81 -23.59
CA ASP A 115 11.09 -4.77 -24.34
C ASP A 115 11.29 -6.14 -25.00
N ILE A 116 11.00 -6.22 -26.31
CA ILE A 116 11.17 -7.44 -27.09
C ILE A 116 12.67 -7.60 -27.36
N GLN A 117 13.39 -8.14 -26.38
CA GLN A 117 14.76 -8.59 -26.60
C GLN A 117 14.69 -9.75 -27.63
N PRO A 118 15.36 -9.64 -28.79
CA PRO A 118 15.35 -10.71 -29.77
C PRO A 118 15.90 -11.97 -29.13
N SER A 119 15.11 -13.05 -29.17
CA SER A 119 15.47 -14.35 -28.63
C SER A 119 16.86 -14.72 -29.12
N SER A 120 17.82 -14.78 -28.20
CA SER A 120 19.10 -15.45 -28.43
C SER A 120 18.77 -16.93 -28.59
N SER A 121 18.45 -17.32 -29.83
CA SER A 121 18.34 -18.72 -30.22
C SER A 121 19.76 -19.27 -30.43
N PRO A 122 19.95 -20.59 -30.20
CA PRO A 122 21.16 -21.18 -29.65
C PRO A 122 22.35 -21.24 -30.61
#